data_AF-A0A0M2NTV5-F1
#
_entry.id   AF-A0A0M2NTV5-F1
#
_cell.length_a   1.000
_cell.length_b   1.000
_cell.length_c   1.000
_cell.angle_alpha   90.00
_cell.angle_beta   90.00
_cell.angle_gamma   90.00
#
_symmetry.space_group_name_H-M   'P 1'
#
loop_
_entity.id
_entity.type
_entity.pdbx_description
1 polymer ?
#
loop_
_entity_poly.entity_id
_entity_poly.type
_entity_poly.pdbx_seq_one_letter_code
_entity_poly.pdbx_strand_id
1 'polypeptide(L)'
;MPMTKKEAFHIIEVISNVYNMELNDTKFNLWIQFLTEGGDYEPTMKTAKKYIKDGNVYPPKIPNIMRASPKLMKEDKLDDETKEHRWRMENDPEYVERRKKALDAFKQKVQEYNSRGDDYVE
;
A
#
# COMPACT_ATOMS: atom_id res chain seq x y z
N MET A 1 -10.70 -11.58 -2.98
CA MET A 1 -11.65 -12.47 -3.68
C MET A 1 -11.34 -12.46 -5.16
N PRO A 2 -11.55 -13.56 -5.90
CA PRO A 2 -11.45 -13.51 -7.36
C PRO A 2 -12.52 -12.55 -7.91
N MET A 3 -12.13 -11.65 -8.81
CA MET A 3 -13.08 -10.69 -9.36
C MET A 3 -14.10 -11.35 -10.29
N THR A 4 -15.26 -10.71 -10.42
CA THR A 4 -16.31 -11.09 -11.34
C THR A 4 -16.01 -10.64 -12.78
N LYS A 5 -16.71 -11.21 -13.76
CA LYS A 5 -16.60 -10.78 -15.17
C LYS A 5 -17.00 -9.31 -15.37
N LYS A 6 -17.98 -8.81 -14.61
CA LYS A 6 -18.41 -7.39 -14.68
C LYS A 6 -17.31 -6.45 -14.17
N GLU A 7 -16.64 -6.84 -13.11
CA GLU A 7 -15.49 -6.10 -12.56
C GLU A 7 -14.29 -6.12 -13.50
N ALA A 8 -13.98 -7.27 -14.09
CA ALA A 8 -12.95 -7.39 -15.12
C ALA A 8 -13.26 -6.52 -16.34
N PHE A 9 -14.52 -6.52 -16.79
CA PHE A 9 -14.98 -5.66 -17.88
C PHE A 9 -14.75 -4.17 -17.58
N HIS A 10 -15.12 -3.73 -16.38
CA HIS A 10 -14.93 -2.33 -15.98
C HIS A 10 -13.44 -1.92 -15.99
N ILE A 11 -12.52 -2.80 -15.57
CA ILE A 11 -11.07 -2.53 -15.67
C ILE A 11 -10.65 -2.37 -17.14
N ILE A 12 -11.12 -3.28 -18.01
CA ILE A 12 -10.80 -3.25 -19.44
C ILE A 12 -11.33 -1.97 -20.08
N GLU A 13 -12.58 -1.60 -19.79
CA GLU A 13 -13.25 -0.39 -20.32
C GLU A 13 -12.50 0.88 -19.95
N VAL A 14 -12.08 1.02 -18.69
CA VAL A 14 -11.32 2.19 -18.22
C VAL A 14 -10.01 2.31 -19.00
N ILE A 15 -9.27 1.21 -19.16
CA ILE A 15 -7.99 1.23 -19.85
C ILE A 15 -8.19 1.47 -21.35
N SER A 16 -9.17 0.80 -21.97
CA SER A 16 -9.42 0.95 -23.41
C SER A 16 -9.84 2.37 -23.77
N ASN A 17 -10.63 3.03 -22.93
CA ASN A 17 -11.05 4.42 -23.16
C ASN A 17 -9.90 5.41 -23.03
N VAL A 18 -8.96 5.19 -22.11
CA VAL A 18 -7.81 6.10 -21.92
C VAL A 18 -6.79 5.95 -23.06
N TYR A 19 -6.54 4.72 -23.49
CA TYR A 19 -5.50 4.42 -24.47
C TYR A 19 -6.03 4.20 -25.89
N ASN A 20 -7.34 4.40 -26.12
CA ASN A 20 -8.03 4.10 -27.37
C ASN A 20 -7.70 2.68 -27.89
N MET A 21 -7.74 1.68 -27.01
CA MET A 21 -7.37 0.32 -27.37
C MET A 21 -8.45 -0.32 -28.24
N GLU A 22 -8.04 -0.82 -29.41
CA GLU A 22 -8.85 -1.74 -30.19
C GLU A 22 -8.76 -3.15 -29.57
N LEU A 23 -9.90 -3.61 -29.05
CA LEU A 23 -10.08 -4.95 -28.51
C LEU A 23 -11.04 -5.71 -29.40
N ASN A 24 -10.54 -6.78 -30.02
CA ASN A 24 -11.41 -7.77 -30.65
C ASN A 24 -11.95 -8.75 -29.61
N ASP A 25 -12.96 -9.53 -29.99
CA ASP A 25 -13.63 -10.49 -29.10
C ASP A 25 -12.66 -11.47 -28.45
N THR A 26 -11.67 -11.97 -29.21
CA THR A 26 -10.66 -12.91 -28.69
C THR A 26 -9.82 -12.28 -27.58
N LYS A 27 -9.27 -11.09 -27.82
CA LYS A 27 -8.41 -10.38 -26.87
C LYS A 27 -9.20 -9.96 -25.64
N PHE A 28 -10.43 -9.48 -25.85
CA PHE A 28 -11.33 -9.14 -24.77
C PHE A 28 -11.63 -10.33 -23.86
N ASN A 29 -12.01 -11.49 -24.43
CA ASN A 29 -12.29 -12.70 -23.67
C ASN A 29 -11.07 -13.22 -22.91
N LEU A 30 -9.88 -13.17 -23.51
CA LEU A 30 -8.63 -13.54 -22.83
C LEU A 30 -8.34 -12.61 -21.64
N TRP A 31 -8.55 -11.30 -21.79
CA TRP A 31 -8.36 -10.36 -20.70
C TRP A 31 -9.34 -10.62 -19.54
N ILE A 32 -10.62 -10.85 -19.85
CA ILE A 32 -11.61 -11.22 -18.83
C ILE A 32 -11.15 -12.48 -18.11
N GLN A 33 -10.75 -13.53 -18.84
CA GLN A 33 -10.31 -14.79 -18.25
C GLN A 33 -9.17 -14.57 -17.25
N PHE A 34 -8.05 -13.98 -17.69
CA PHE A 34 -6.89 -13.77 -16.84
C PHE A 34 -7.20 -12.92 -15.60
N LEU A 35 -7.96 -11.84 -15.77
CA LEU A 35 -8.33 -10.96 -14.66
C LEU A 35 -9.22 -11.67 -13.64
N THR A 36 -10.18 -12.48 -14.07
CA THR A 36 -11.07 -13.23 -13.17
C THR A 36 -10.38 -14.40 -12.47
N GLU A 37 -9.39 -15.05 -13.11
CA GLU A 37 -8.67 -16.18 -12.54
C GLU A 37 -7.63 -15.77 -11.49
N GLY A 38 -6.88 -14.69 -11.75
CA GLY A 38 -5.72 -14.30 -10.94
C GLY A 38 -5.82 -12.95 -10.23
N GLY A 39 -6.83 -12.14 -10.57
CA GLY A 39 -6.93 -10.76 -10.11
C GLY A 39 -8.01 -10.55 -9.04
N ASP A 40 -7.68 -9.70 -8.08
CA ASP A 40 -8.66 -9.07 -7.19
C ASP A 40 -8.98 -7.67 -7.74
N TYR A 41 -10.25 -7.30 -7.74
CA TYR A 41 -10.76 -6.12 -8.46
C TYR A 41 -10.17 -4.82 -7.93
N GLU A 42 -10.27 -4.58 -6.62
CA GLU A 42 -9.83 -3.34 -5.98
C GLU A 42 -8.33 -3.05 -6.19
N PRO A 43 -7.39 -3.96 -5.85
CA PRO A 43 -5.97 -3.70 -6.04
C PRO A 43 -5.58 -3.62 -7.53
N THR A 44 -6.27 -4.36 -8.40
CA THR A 44 -6.03 -4.30 -9.85
C THR A 44 -6.49 -2.95 -10.42
N MET A 45 -7.70 -2.50 -10.09
CA MET A 45 -8.25 -1.21 -10.51
C MET A 45 -7.40 -0.04 -10.00
N LYS A 46 -6.96 -0.10 -8.73
CA LYS A 46 -6.05 0.90 -8.16
C LYS A 46 -4.73 0.96 -8.94
N THR A 47 -4.17 -0.18 -9.30
CA THR A 47 -2.93 -0.26 -10.07
C THR A 47 -3.11 0.23 -11.50
N ALA A 48 -4.24 -0.10 -12.16
CA ALA A 48 -4.57 0.41 -13.49
C ALA A 48 -4.68 1.94 -13.51
N LYS A 49 -5.42 2.53 -12.56
CA LYS A 49 -5.54 3.99 -12.41
C LYS A 49 -4.19 4.65 -12.13
N LYS A 50 -3.36 4.03 -11.29
CA LYS A 50 -2.00 4.51 -11.04
C LYS A 50 -1.16 4.48 -12.32
N TYR A 51 -1.18 3.38 -13.06
CA TYR A 51 -0.44 3.26 -14.33
C TYR A 51 -0.82 4.37 -15.32
N ILE A 52 -2.11 4.70 -15.42
CA ILE A 52 -2.60 5.84 -16.21
C ILE A 52 -2.07 7.18 -15.67
N LYS A 53 -2.20 7.41 -14.35
CA LYS A 53 -1.77 8.65 -13.70
C LYS A 53 -0.27 8.91 -13.81
N ASP A 54 0.54 7.85 -13.82
CA ASP A 54 2.00 7.93 -13.96
C ASP A 54 2.43 8.37 -15.38
N GLY A 55 1.48 8.65 -16.30
CA GLY A 55 1.74 9.25 -17.60
C GLY A 55 2.34 8.27 -18.62
N ASN A 56 2.12 6.97 -18.42
CA ASN A 56 2.61 5.96 -19.36
C ASN A 56 1.97 6.18 -20.73
N VAL A 57 2.80 6.23 -21.78
CA VAL A 57 2.35 6.48 -23.16
C VAL A 57 1.71 5.24 -23.79
N TYR A 58 2.18 4.05 -23.38
CA TYR A 58 1.75 2.78 -23.98
C TYR A 58 0.68 2.10 -23.14
N PRO A 59 -0.28 1.38 -23.77
CA PRO A 59 -1.28 0.62 -23.05
C PRO A 59 -0.64 -0.46 -22.16
N PRO A 60 -1.14 -0.70 -20.94
CA PRO A 60 -0.61 -1.72 -20.07
C PRO A 60 -0.86 -3.14 -20.63
N LYS A 61 0.01 -4.08 -20.27
CA LYS A 61 -0.26 -5.52 -20.36
C LYS A 61 -0.88 -6.00 -19.04
N ILE A 62 -1.55 -7.15 -19.05
CA ILE A 62 -2.19 -7.70 -17.83
C ILE A 62 -1.23 -7.77 -16.63
N PRO A 63 0.03 -8.24 -16.74
CA PRO A 63 0.94 -8.28 -15.59
C PRO A 63 1.27 -6.90 -14.99
N ASN A 64 1.19 -5.83 -15.79
CA ASN A 64 1.43 -4.48 -15.30
C ASN A 64 0.39 -4.06 -14.26
N ILE A 65 -0.86 -4.50 -14.43
CA ILE A 65 -2.01 -4.06 -13.63
C ILE A 65 -2.55 -5.12 -12.67
N MET A 66 -2.50 -6.41 -13.03
CA MET A 66 -3.17 -7.47 -12.29
C MET A 66 -2.50 -7.67 -10.94
N ARG A 67 -3.31 -7.64 -9.87
CA ARG A 67 -2.85 -7.86 -8.50
C ARG A 67 -3.75 -8.86 -7.81
N ALA A 68 -3.13 -9.80 -7.12
CA ALA A 68 -3.82 -10.66 -6.17
C ALA A 68 -4.28 -9.83 -4.96
N SER A 69 -5.27 -10.37 -4.23
CA SER A 69 -5.72 -9.79 -2.98
C SER A 69 -4.53 -9.64 -2.03
N PRO A 70 -4.31 -8.46 -1.42
CA PRO A 70 -3.25 -8.29 -0.43
C PRO A 70 -3.49 -9.30 0.69
N LYS A 71 -2.42 -9.98 1.12
CA LYS A 71 -2.48 -10.79 2.34
C LYS A 71 -2.80 -9.81 3.46
N LEU A 72 -4.03 -9.85 3.97
CA LEU A 72 -4.37 -9.17 5.20
C LEU A 72 -3.41 -9.73 6.24
N MET A 73 -2.51 -8.88 6.76
CA MET A 73 -1.88 -9.21 8.02
C MET A 73 -3.05 -9.39 8.97
N LYS A 74 -3.24 -10.63 9.44
CA LYS A 74 -4.14 -10.84 10.57
C LYS A 74 -3.63 -9.88 11.62
N GLU A 75 -4.52 -9.10 12.24
CA GLU A 75 -4.16 -8.39 13.45
C GLU A 75 -3.62 -9.46 14.40
N ASP A 76 -2.29 -9.55 14.49
CA ASP A 76 -1.68 -10.42 15.47
C ASP A 76 -2.27 -9.98 16.79
N LYS A 77 -2.79 -10.94 17.57
CA LYS A 77 -3.19 -10.65 18.95
C LYS A 77 -2.04 -9.87 19.55
N LEU A 78 -2.29 -8.63 20.00
CA LEU A 78 -1.27 -7.78 20.58
C LEU A 78 -0.45 -8.63 21.54
N ASP A 79 0.87 -8.65 21.35
CA ASP A 79 1.75 -9.36 22.27
C ASP A 79 1.53 -8.81 23.69
N ASP A 80 1.82 -9.64 24.69
CA ASP A 80 1.49 -9.30 26.07
C ASP A 80 2.27 -8.08 26.59
N GLU A 81 3.45 -7.80 26.02
CA GLU A 81 4.26 -6.62 26.33
C GLU A 81 3.57 -5.34 25.83
N THR A 82 3.00 -5.36 24.63
CA THR A 82 2.24 -4.23 24.06
C THR A 82 0.97 -3.96 24.86
N LYS A 83 0.27 -5.01 25.34
CA LYS A 83 -0.90 -4.83 26.21
C LYS A 83 -0.51 -4.21 27.54
N GLU A 84 0.55 -4.72 28.17
CA GLU A 84 1.05 -4.21 29.44
C GLU A 84 1.52 -2.75 29.30
N HIS A 85 2.23 -2.42 28.23
CA HIS A 85 2.63 -1.06 27.92
C HIS A 85 1.43 -0.10 27.83
N ARG A 86 0.38 -0.50 27.09
CA ARG A 86 -0.86 0.31 26.97
C ARG A 86 -1.55 0.48 28.31
N TRP A 87 -1.67 -0.59 29.09
CA TRP A 87 -2.26 -0.53 30.42
C TRP A 87 -1.48 0.43 31.34
N ARG A 88 -0.15 0.34 31.37
CA ARG A 88 0.71 1.23 32.17
C ARG A 88 0.59 2.69 31.73
N MET A 89 0.46 2.95 30.43
CA MET A 89 0.24 4.31 29.92
C MET A 89 -1.08 4.93 30.38
N GLU A 90 -2.11 4.12 30.65
CA GLU A 90 -3.42 4.57 31.12
C GLU A 90 -3.53 4.62 32.65
N ASN A 91 -2.83 3.73 33.37
CA ASN A 91 -3.05 3.47 34.79
C ASN A 91 -1.86 3.83 35.70
N ASP A 92 -0.65 4.06 35.16
CA ASP A 92 0.56 4.37 35.93
C ASP A 92 1.15 5.75 35.53
N PRO A 93 0.82 6.83 36.27
CA PRO A 93 1.36 8.16 36.03
C PRO A 93 2.89 8.25 36.13
N GLU A 94 3.53 7.46 37.00
CA GLU A 94 4.98 7.47 37.16
C GLU A 94 5.68 6.85 35.95
N TYR A 95 5.10 5.80 35.37
CA TYR A 95 5.57 5.21 34.12
C TYR A 95 5.47 6.21 32.96
N VAL A 96 4.35 6.94 32.85
CA VAL A 96 4.16 7.97 31.83
C VAL A 96 5.19 9.09 31.95
N GLU A 97 5.42 9.59 33.17
CA GLU A 97 6.40 10.67 33.42
C GLU A 97 7.84 10.23 33.12
N ARG A 98 8.22 9.00 33.51
CA ARG A 98 9.54 8.44 33.15
C ARG A 98 9.72 8.33 31.65
N ARG A 99 8.70 7.85 30.93
CA ARG A 99 8.73 7.74 29.47
C ARG A 99 8.83 9.10 28.79
N LYS A 100 8.10 10.10 29.28
CA LYS A 100 8.16 11.48 28.77
C LYS A 100 9.57 12.05 28.89
N LYS A 101 10.20 11.94 30.07
CA LYS A 101 11.59 12.38 30.29
C LYS A 101 12.57 11.69 29.36
N ALA A 102 12.43 10.37 29.15
CA ALA A 102 13.29 9.61 28.25
C ALA A 102 13.14 10.07 26.78
N LEU A 103 11.89 10.33 26.33
CA LEU A 103 11.62 10.84 24.99
C LEU A 103 12.13 12.27 24.78
N ASP A 104 12.01 13.13 25.79
CA ASP A 104 12.50 14.50 25.71
C ASP A 104 14.04 14.52 25.65
N ALA A 105 14.71 13.70 26.47
CA ALA A 105 16.16 13.53 26.39
C ALA A 105 16.60 12.96 25.03
N PHE A 106 15.85 12.02 24.47
CA PHE A 106 16.12 11.50 23.13
C PHE A 106 15.99 12.58 22.05
N LYS A 107 14.90 13.37 22.07
CA LYS A 107 14.70 14.49 21.14
C LYS A 107 15.83 15.51 21.22
N GLN A 108 16.28 15.85 22.43
CA GLN A 108 17.42 16.75 22.64
C GLN A 108 18.69 16.19 21.99
N LYS A 109 19.01 14.92 22.20
CA LYS A 109 20.18 14.28 21.57
C LYS A 109 20.09 14.25 20.04
N VAL A 110 18.90 13.96 19.48
CA VAL A 110 18.68 13.98 18.02
C VAL A 110 18.85 15.40 17.48
N GLN A 111 18.34 16.41 18.20
CA GLN A 111 18.53 17.80 17.82
C GLN A 111 20.01 18.20 17.87
N GLU A 112 20.74 17.84 18.92
CA GLU A 112 22.20 18.06 19.01
C GLU A 112 22.95 17.39 17.86
N TYR A 113 22.60 16.15 17.52
CA TYR A 113 23.20 15.43 16.41
C TYR A 113 22.94 16.13 15.07
N ASN A 114 21.70 16.52 14.80
CA ASN A 114 21.34 17.25 13.57
C ASN A 114 21.93 18.67 13.52
N SER A 115 22.20 19.28 14.68
CA SER A 115 22.83 20.60 14.79
C SER A 115 24.34 20.55 14.62
N ARG A 116 24.98 19.40 14.89
CA ARG A 116 26.39 19.08 14.62
C ARG A 116 26.62 18.73 13.14
N GLY A 117 25.82 19.30 12.24
CA GLY A 117 25.71 18.88 10.85
C GLY A 117 27.07 18.59 10.20
N ASP A 118 27.20 17.40 9.63
CA ASP A 118 28.22 17.00 8.65
C ASP A 118 29.53 17.81 8.68
N ASP A 119 30.28 17.75 9.78
CA ASP A 119 31.71 18.06 9.77
C ASP A 119 32.47 16.89 9.09
N TYR A 120 32.18 16.67 7.80
CA TYR A 120 33.10 15.98 6.91
C TYR A 120 34.26 16.94 6.63
N VAL A 121 35.32 16.79 7.41
CA VAL A 121 36.63 17.36 7.10
C VAL A 121 37.17 16.62 5.87
N GLU A 122 37.34 17.34 4.76
CA GLU A 122 38.09 16.89 3.56
C GLU A 122 39.53 16.47 3.91
#